data_AF-A0A352GGA1-F1
#
_entry.id   AF-A0A352GGA1-F1
#
_cell.length_a   1.000
_cell.length_b   1.000
_cell.length_c   1.000
_cell.angle_alpha   90.00
_cell.angle_beta   90.00
_cell.angle_gamma   90.00
#
_symmetry.space_group_name_H-M   'P 1'
#
loop_
_entity.id
_entity.type
_entity.pdbx_description
1 polymer ?
#
loop_
_entity_poly.entity_id
_entity_poly.type
_entity_poly.pdbx_seq_one_letter_code
_entity_poly.pdbx_strand_id
1 'polypeptide(L)'
;EGKLLDDLLGVIAGYGKAAEAVLAQAGQGKSPQEIDQALSIDDSALIEALEGLKAEIKNQLDAKSQAVEDTLEGVRSLVQISVWVTVVMLTLLVIGSYWLLNYRVRAPIMAITGAMNDLAGGNLEAKIPGLGEKTEVGEMAGAVQVFKENAQEVNRMTAERETEDRRNRRRLRGEVLALNSALEEEVAKAVELVKDRVNTVENSARAAADLSQSAHTQASTVASAAEEATINV
;
A
#
# COMPACT_ATOMS: atom_id res chain seq x y z
N GLU A 1 35.13 -1.04 68.98
CA GLU A 1 36.18 -2.08 68.87
C GLU A 1 37.29 -1.95 69.90
N GLY A 2 37.99 -0.81 70.02
CA GLY A 2 39.15 -0.71 70.93
C GLY A 2 38.89 -1.01 72.41
N LYS A 3 37.74 -0.56 72.95
CA LYS A 3 37.42 -0.72 74.39
C LYS A 3 37.21 -2.18 74.81
N LEU A 4 36.49 -2.96 74.01
CA LEU A 4 36.18 -4.36 74.36
C LEU A 4 37.40 -5.27 74.24
N LEU A 5 38.29 -4.96 73.29
CA LEU A 5 39.57 -5.63 73.13
C LEU A 5 40.52 -5.28 74.29
N ASP A 6 40.51 -4.01 74.72
CA ASP A 6 41.27 -3.52 75.88
C ASP A 6 40.76 -4.14 77.19
N ASP A 7 39.43 -4.27 77.35
CA ASP A 7 38.80 -4.94 78.48
C ASP A 7 39.19 -6.43 78.53
N LEU A 8 39.17 -7.15 77.39
CA LEU A 8 39.62 -8.54 77.30
C LEU A 8 41.13 -8.70 77.59
N LEU A 9 41.96 -7.79 77.07
CA LEU A 9 43.41 -7.80 77.34
C LEU A 9 43.69 -7.51 78.83
N GLY A 10 42.92 -6.62 79.44
CA GLY A 10 42.97 -6.32 80.88
C GLY A 10 42.62 -7.54 81.73
N VAL A 11 41.56 -8.26 81.36
CA VAL A 11 41.18 -9.51 82.03
C VAL A 11 42.28 -10.57 81.87
N ILE A 12 42.78 -10.81 80.66
CA ILE A 12 43.87 -11.78 80.41
C ILE A 12 45.14 -11.43 81.21
N ALA A 13 45.48 -10.15 81.31
CA ALA A 13 46.60 -9.69 82.13
C ALA A 13 46.36 -9.93 83.64
N GLY A 14 45.11 -9.81 84.10
CA GLY A 14 44.68 -10.18 85.44
C GLY A 14 44.90 -11.66 85.75
N TYR A 15 44.50 -12.55 84.85
CA TYR A 15 44.77 -14.00 84.97
C TYR A 15 46.27 -14.32 84.94
N GLY A 16 47.05 -13.61 84.12
CA GLY A 16 48.51 -13.75 84.09
C GLY A 16 49.15 -13.44 85.46
N LYS A 17 48.76 -12.33 86.09
CA LYS A 17 49.22 -11.96 87.44
C LYS A 17 48.74 -12.95 88.51
N ALA A 18 47.52 -13.45 88.39
CA ALA A 18 46.99 -14.47 89.30
C ALA A 18 47.80 -15.78 89.19
N ALA A 19 48.12 -16.22 87.96
CA ALA A 19 48.94 -17.40 87.73
C ALA A 19 50.36 -17.25 88.31
N GLU A 20 51.00 -16.09 88.15
CA GLU A 20 52.29 -15.79 88.78
C GLU A 20 52.22 -15.85 90.32
N ALA A 21 51.15 -15.31 90.91
CA ALA A 21 50.94 -15.35 92.34
C ALA A 21 50.69 -16.78 92.87
N VAL A 22 49.95 -17.62 92.13
CA VAL A 22 49.78 -19.05 92.42
C VAL A 22 51.14 -19.76 92.42
N LEU A 23 51.97 -19.54 91.39
CA LEU A 23 53.30 -20.14 91.28
C LEU A 23 54.24 -19.70 92.42
N ALA A 24 54.20 -18.43 92.80
CA ALA A 24 55.00 -17.90 93.90
C ALA A 24 54.58 -18.48 95.26
N GLN A 25 53.27 -18.69 95.49
CA GLN A 25 52.76 -19.30 96.72
C GLN A 25 53.00 -20.82 96.77
N ALA A 26 52.93 -21.51 95.64
CA ALA A 26 53.28 -22.92 95.53
C ALA A 26 54.78 -23.15 95.82
N GLY A 27 55.66 -22.25 95.36
CA GLY A 27 57.09 -22.27 95.68
C GLY A 27 57.41 -22.08 97.18
N GLN A 28 56.47 -21.54 97.96
CA GLN A 28 56.56 -21.41 99.42
C GLN A 28 56.02 -22.64 100.18
N GLY A 29 55.63 -23.71 99.47
CA GLY A 29 55.17 -24.96 100.07
C GLY A 29 53.74 -24.93 100.61
N LYS A 30 52.94 -23.91 100.27
CA LYS A 30 51.52 -23.85 100.65
C LYS A 30 50.72 -24.95 99.94
N SER A 31 49.72 -25.49 100.63
CA SER A 31 48.82 -26.48 100.06
C SER A 31 47.88 -25.85 99.02
N PRO A 32 47.37 -26.63 98.05
CA PRO A 32 46.42 -26.14 97.05
C PRO A 32 45.18 -25.47 97.65
N GLN A 33 44.67 -25.94 98.80
CA GLN A 33 43.54 -25.33 99.48
C GLN A 33 43.87 -23.96 100.09
N GLU A 34 45.10 -23.77 100.60
CA GLU A 34 45.55 -22.48 101.14
C GLU A 34 45.80 -21.45 100.04
N ILE A 35 46.26 -21.88 98.86
CA ILE A 35 46.46 -21.02 97.70
C ILE A 35 45.10 -20.58 97.14
N ASP A 36 44.16 -21.51 97.00
CA ASP A 36 42.80 -21.23 96.52
C ASP A 36 42.04 -20.27 97.46
N GLN A 37 42.17 -20.47 98.78
CA GLN A 37 41.57 -19.57 99.77
C GLN A 37 42.24 -18.18 99.82
N ALA A 38 43.53 -18.09 99.47
CA ALA A 38 44.26 -16.82 99.41
C ALA A 38 44.09 -16.08 98.07
N LEU A 39 43.73 -16.79 97.00
CA LEU A 39 43.62 -16.27 95.64
C LEU A 39 42.25 -16.66 95.04
N SER A 40 41.22 -15.92 95.42
CA SER A 40 39.94 -15.99 94.71
C SER A 40 40.10 -15.29 93.35
N ILE A 41 40.16 -16.07 92.27
CA ILE A 41 40.16 -15.55 90.91
C ILE A 41 38.71 -15.24 90.53
N ASP A 42 38.42 -13.97 90.25
CA ASP A 42 37.10 -13.54 89.84
C ASP A 42 36.88 -13.82 88.35
N ASP A 43 36.22 -14.94 88.04
CA ASP A 43 35.87 -15.32 86.68
C ASP A 43 34.72 -14.49 86.09
N SER A 44 34.03 -13.68 86.91
CA SER A 44 32.90 -12.84 86.47
C SER A 44 33.33 -11.85 85.40
N ALA A 45 34.53 -11.27 85.53
CA ALA A 45 35.06 -10.30 84.58
C ALA A 45 35.33 -10.92 83.19
N LEU A 46 35.79 -12.17 83.12
CA LEU A 46 36.01 -12.87 81.86
C LEU A 46 34.68 -13.24 81.20
N ILE A 47 33.71 -13.72 81.98
CA ILE A 47 32.38 -14.07 81.49
C ILE A 47 31.70 -12.82 80.94
N GLU A 48 31.73 -11.70 81.66
CA GLU A 48 31.14 -10.43 81.22
C GLU A 48 31.79 -9.91 79.93
N ALA A 49 33.13 -10.01 79.82
CA ALA A 49 33.85 -9.62 78.62
C ALA A 49 33.53 -10.53 77.41
N LEU A 50 33.39 -11.84 77.62
CA LEU A 50 32.97 -12.79 76.58
C LEU A 50 31.51 -12.61 76.18
N GLU A 51 30.61 -12.34 77.12
CA GLU A 51 29.20 -12.02 76.84
C GLU A 51 29.09 -10.71 76.05
N GLY A 52 29.86 -9.69 76.41
CA GLY A 52 29.99 -8.46 75.65
C GLY A 52 30.49 -8.69 74.22
N LEU A 53 31.51 -9.54 74.05
CA LEU A 53 32.04 -9.89 72.72
C LEU A 53 31.02 -10.64 71.88
N LYS A 54 30.31 -11.61 72.49
CA LYS A 54 29.25 -12.37 71.82
C LYS A 54 28.11 -11.45 71.38
N ALA A 55 27.70 -10.51 72.24
CA ALA A 55 26.67 -9.54 71.92
C ALA A 55 27.11 -8.61 70.77
N GLU A 56 28.35 -8.13 70.80
CA GLU A 56 28.91 -7.28 69.74
C GLU A 56 29.00 -8.01 68.40
N ILE A 57 29.52 -9.25 68.38
CA ILE A 57 29.58 -10.08 67.17
C ILE A 57 28.18 -10.32 66.61
N LYS A 58 27.20 -10.63 67.47
CA LYS A 58 25.81 -10.81 67.05
C LYS A 58 25.24 -9.53 66.45
N ASN A 59 25.42 -8.39 67.11
CA ASN A 59 24.93 -7.10 66.62
C ASN A 59 25.55 -6.74 65.27
N GLN A 60 26.85 -7.00 65.07
CA GLN A 60 27.50 -6.77 63.78
C GLN A 60 27.03 -7.74 62.68
N LEU A 61 26.80 -9.02 63.02
CA LEU A 61 26.27 -10.00 62.09
C LEU A 61 24.85 -9.64 61.65
N ASP A 62 24.00 -9.26 62.59
CA ASP A 62 22.63 -8.81 62.33
C ASP A 62 22.63 -7.53 61.47
N ALA A 63 23.49 -6.54 61.81
CA ALA A 63 23.61 -5.31 61.03
C ALA A 63 24.11 -5.54 59.60
N LYS A 64 25.09 -6.44 59.41
CA LYS A 64 25.57 -6.81 58.06
C LYS A 64 24.53 -7.62 57.28
N SER A 65 23.81 -8.52 57.94
CA SER A 65 22.72 -9.27 57.31
C SER A 65 21.62 -8.34 56.82
N GLN A 66 21.21 -7.37 57.65
CA GLN A 66 20.22 -6.36 57.28
C GLN A 66 20.69 -5.50 56.11
N ALA A 67 21.95 -5.04 56.13
CA ALA A 67 22.50 -4.27 55.03
C ALA A 67 22.52 -5.06 53.70
N VAL A 68 22.82 -6.36 53.74
CA VAL A 68 22.73 -7.23 52.55
C VAL A 68 21.29 -7.34 52.07
N GLU A 69 20.33 -7.55 52.95
CA GLU A 69 18.90 -7.65 52.59
C GLU A 69 18.38 -6.36 51.95
N ASP A 70 18.68 -5.20 52.54
CA ASP A 70 18.29 -3.89 52.01
C ASP A 70 18.87 -3.64 50.60
N THR A 71 20.13 -4.04 50.36
CA THR A 71 20.74 -3.91 49.02
C THR A 71 20.09 -4.84 47.98
N LEU A 72 19.69 -6.05 48.39
CA LEU A 72 18.99 -6.99 47.50
C LEU A 72 17.60 -6.49 47.12
N GLU A 73 16.86 -5.89 48.07
CA GLU A 73 15.56 -5.26 47.78
C GLU A 73 15.71 -4.07 46.81
N GLY A 74 16.71 -3.22 47.02
CA GLY A 74 17.03 -2.12 46.11
C GLY A 74 17.31 -2.60 44.69
N VAL A 75 18.15 -3.63 44.54
CA VAL A 75 18.45 -4.23 43.22
C VAL A 75 17.20 -4.84 42.58
N ARG A 76 16.37 -5.57 43.33
CA ARG A 76 15.12 -6.15 42.81
C ARG A 76 14.17 -5.06 42.30
N SER A 77 14.01 -3.97 43.04
CA SER A 77 13.17 -2.84 42.64
C SER A 77 13.67 -2.19 41.34
N LEU A 78 14.99 -1.95 41.23
CA LEU A 78 15.59 -1.41 40.01
C LEU A 78 15.42 -2.34 38.80
N VAL A 79 15.58 -3.65 38.98
CA VAL A 79 15.35 -4.65 37.93
C VAL A 79 13.88 -4.65 37.51
N GLN A 80 12.94 -4.59 38.46
CA GLN A 80 11.51 -4.58 38.14
C GLN A 80 11.10 -3.30 37.38
N ILE A 81 11.62 -2.13 37.80
CA ILE A 81 11.38 -0.87 37.08
C ILE A 81 11.95 -0.93 35.67
N SER A 82 13.17 -1.44 35.48
CA SER A 82 13.80 -1.53 34.16
C SER A 82 13.04 -2.46 33.21
N VAL A 83 12.49 -3.57 33.72
CA VAL A 83 11.60 -4.45 32.96
C VAL A 83 10.34 -3.70 32.50
N TRP A 84 9.65 -2.98 33.39
CA TRP A 84 8.45 -2.22 33.02
C TRP A 84 8.73 -1.12 32.01
N VAL A 85 9.82 -0.38 32.18
CA VAL A 85 10.25 0.65 31.22
C VAL A 85 10.50 0.03 29.85
N THR A 86 11.16 -1.13 29.80
CA THR A 86 11.42 -1.85 28.55
C THR A 86 10.13 -2.29 27.87
N VAL A 87 9.18 -2.86 28.63
CA VAL A 87 7.88 -3.29 28.11
C VAL A 87 7.09 -2.10 27.54
N VAL A 88 7.06 -0.97 28.26
CA VAL A 88 6.38 0.25 27.81
C VAL A 88 7.02 0.79 26.53
N MET A 89 8.36 0.87 26.48
CA MET A 89 9.09 1.32 25.29
C MET A 89 8.81 0.44 24.06
N LEU A 90 8.86 -0.89 24.21
CA LEU A 90 8.56 -1.81 23.12
C LEU A 90 7.10 -1.69 22.66
N THR A 91 6.18 -1.54 23.59
CA THR A 91 4.76 -1.36 23.29
C THR A 91 4.51 -0.06 22.51
N LEU A 92 5.14 1.04 22.92
CA LEU A 92 5.06 2.32 22.21
C LEU A 92 5.67 2.24 20.81
N LEU A 93 6.78 1.51 20.63
CA LEU A 93 7.38 1.28 19.31
C LEU A 93 6.46 0.48 18.39
N VAL A 94 5.80 -0.56 18.90
CA VAL A 94 4.84 -1.35 18.12
C VAL A 94 3.62 -0.51 17.74
N ILE A 95 3.03 0.23 18.69
CA ILE A 95 1.88 1.09 18.41
C ILE A 95 2.26 2.22 17.43
N GLY A 96 3.42 2.85 17.64
CA GLY A 96 3.92 3.92 16.79
C GLY A 96 4.21 3.46 15.37
N SER A 97 4.87 2.30 15.20
CA SER A 97 5.12 1.72 13.88
C SER A 97 3.82 1.31 13.17
N TYR A 98 2.88 0.68 13.88
CA TYR A 98 1.57 0.35 13.33
C TYR A 98 0.83 1.59 12.81
N TRP A 99 0.79 2.64 13.62
CA TRP A 99 0.13 3.90 13.25
C TRP A 99 0.81 4.55 12.04
N LEU A 100 2.15 4.58 12.03
CA LEU A 100 2.94 5.11 10.92
C LEU A 100 2.67 4.34 9.62
N LEU A 101 2.72 3.01 9.63
CA LEU A 101 2.46 2.17 8.45
C LEU A 101 1.03 2.37 7.93
N ASN A 102 0.06 2.46 8.85
CA ASN A 102 -1.34 2.61 8.45
C ASN A 102 -1.60 3.97 7.77
N TYR A 103 -1.03 5.06 8.28
CA TYR A 103 -1.24 6.41 7.73
C TYR A 103 -0.34 6.76 6.56
N ARG A 104 0.91 6.28 6.53
CA ARG A 104 1.88 6.64 5.47
C ARG A 104 1.86 5.72 4.27
N VAL A 105 1.41 4.47 4.44
CA VAL A 105 1.50 3.45 3.39
C VAL A 105 0.12 2.90 3.08
N ARG A 106 -0.54 2.24 4.04
CA ARG A 106 -1.77 1.50 3.78
C ARG A 106 -2.93 2.38 3.32
N ALA A 107 -3.24 3.45 4.07
CA ALA A 107 -4.37 4.32 3.76
C ALA A 107 -4.19 5.07 2.42
N PRO A 108 -3.02 5.67 2.12
CA PRO A 108 -2.78 6.28 0.82
C PRO A 108 -2.87 5.31 -0.35
N ILE A 109 -2.33 4.09 -0.22
CA ILE A 109 -2.43 3.06 -1.27
C ILE A 109 -3.90 2.71 -1.53
N MET A 110 -4.69 2.44 -0.49
CA MET A 110 -6.12 2.16 -0.65
C MET A 110 -6.87 3.32 -1.30
N ALA A 111 -6.51 4.56 -0.97
CA ALA A 111 -7.13 5.75 -1.55
C ALA A 111 -6.81 5.89 -3.04
N ILE A 112 -5.55 5.64 -3.46
CA ILE A 112 -5.17 5.61 -4.87
C ILE A 112 -5.87 4.46 -5.62
N THR A 113 -5.96 3.28 -5.02
CA THR A 113 -6.70 2.15 -5.61
C THR A 113 -8.18 2.49 -5.79
N GLY A 114 -8.79 3.16 -4.80
CA GLY A 114 -10.16 3.67 -4.92
C GLY A 114 -10.32 4.64 -6.09
N ALA A 115 -9.44 5.64 -6.19
CA ALA A 115 -9.45 6.59 -7.30
C ALA A 115 -9.29 5.89 -8.67
N MET A 116 -8.43 4.86 -8.77
CA MET A 116 -8.28 4.09 -10.00
C MET A 116 -9.55 3.32 -10.36
N ASN A 117 -10.24 2.73 -9.38
CA ASN A 117 -11.52 2.06 -9.62
C ASN A 117 -12.60 3.06 -10.09
N ASP A 118 -12.64 4.27 -9.52
CA ASP A 118 -13.56 5.31 -9.95
C ASP A 118 -13.28 5.73 -11.41
N LEU A 119 -12.01 5.92 -11.77
CA LEU A 119 -11.60 6.20 -13.15
C LEU A 119 -11.99 5.07 -14.10
N ALA A 120 -11.76 3.82 -13.70
CA ALA A 120 -12.15 2.64 -14.47
C ALA A 120 -13.68 2.51 -14.62
N GLY A 121 -14.44 3.00 -13.64
CA GLY A 121 -15.90 3.12 -13.70
C GLY A 121 -16.41 4.29 -14.56
N GLY A 122 -15.52 5.09 -15.15
CA GLY A 122 -15.86 6.22 -16.01
C GLY A 122 -16.00 7.56 -15.27
N ASN A 123 -15.75 7.61 -13.96
CA ASN A 123 -15.73 8.87 -13.22
C ASN A 123 -14.40 9.60 -13.43
N LEU A 124 -14.29 10.31 -14.55
CA LEU A 124 -13.10 11.08 -14.92
C LEU A 124 -12.95 12.40 -14.15
N GLU A 125 -13.79 12.67 -13.14
CA GLU A 125 -13.66 13.84 -12.27
C GLU A 125 -13.06 13.47 -10.90
N ALA A 126 -12.90 12.18 -10.60
CA ALA A 126 -12.35 11.69 -9.34
C ALA A 126 -11.04 12.40 -8.96
N LYS A 127 -10.94 12.85 -7.71
CA LYS A 127 -9.73 13.46 -7.17
C LYS A 127 -8.72 12.36 -6.85
N ILE A 128 -7.46 12.58 -7.23
CA ILE A 128 -6.39 11.62 -6.95
C ILE A 128 -5.69 12.05 -5.66
N PRO A 129 -5.82 11.26 -4.57
CA PRO A 129 -5.18 11.57 -3.30
C PRO A 129 -3.66 11.42 -3.40
N GLY A 130 -2.92 12.23 -2.62
CA GLY A 130 -1.45 12.20 -2.59
C GLY A 130 -0.77 12.85 -3.79
N LEU A 131 -1.52 13.45 -4.73
CA LEU A 131 -0.93 14.12 -5.88
C LEU A 131 -0.07 15.32 -5.45
N GLY A 132 1.19 15.34 -5.90
CA GLY A 132 2.16 16.39 -5.56
C GLY A 132 2.94 16.13 -4.27
N GLU A 133 2.67 15.03 -3.55
CA GLU A 133 3.51 14.61 -2.43
C GLU A 133 4.89 14.13 -2.91
N LYS A 134 5.95 14.49 -2.17
CA LYS A 134 7.33 14.06 -2.45
C LYS A 134 7.60 12.68 -1.82
N THR A 135 6.79 11.70 -2.19
CA THR A 135 6.85 10.31 -1.72
C THR A 135 6.68 9.37 -2.91
N GLU A 136 7.02 8.09 -2.75
CA GLU A 136 6.80 7.05 -3.76
C GLU A 136 5.31 6.90 -4.07
N VAL A 137 4.45 7.06 -3.06
CA VAL A 137 3.00 7.08 -3.21
C VAL A 137 2.55 8.30 -4.02
N GLY A 138 3.17 9.47 -3.80
CA GLY A 138 2.90 10.67 -4.59
C GLY A 138 3.33 10.52 -6.06
N GLU A 139 4.42 9.80 -6.33
CA GLU A 139 4.83 9.44 -7.69
C GLU A 139 3.80 8.51 -8.36
N MET A 140 3.29 7.50 -7.63
CA MET A 140 2.18 6.67 -8.11
C MET A 140 0.92 7.50 -8.40
N ALA A 141 0.58 8.45 -7.53
CA ALA A 141 -0.54 9.37 -7.75
C ALA A 141 -0.34 10.21 -9.04
N GLY A 142 0.89 10.65 -9.32
CA GLY A 142 1.25 11.32 -10.58
C GLY A 142 1.01 10.43 -11.81
N ALA A 143 1.37 9.15 -11.73
CA ALA A 143 1.08 8.21 -12.82
C ALA A 143 -0.44 8.04 -13.05
N VAL A 144 -1.23 7.92 -11.97
CA VAL A 144 -2.70 7.84 -12.07
C VAL A 144 -3.29 9.13 -12.65
N GLN A 145 -2.69 10.28 -12.39
CA GLN A 145 -3.12 11.56 -12.98
C GLN A 145 -2.93 11.54 -14.51
N VAL A 146 -1.81 11.02 -15.00
CA VAL A 146 -1.59 10.83 -16.45
C VAL A 146 -2.64 9.87 -17.05
N PHE A 147 -2.99 8.80 -16.34
CA PHE A 147 -4.08 7.91 -16.78
C PHE A 147 -5.43 8.62 -16.88
N LYS A 148 -5.76 9.45 -15.89
CA LYS A 148 -6.99 10.26 -15.90
C LYS A 148 -7.02 11.21 -17.10
N GLU A 149 -5.93 11.93 -17.34
CA GLU A 149 -5.80 12.87 -18.47
C GLU A 149 -5.94 12.14 -19.82
N ASN A 150 -5.28 10.99 -19.97
CA ASN A 150 -5.42 10.17 -21.17
C ASN A 150 -6.85 9.66 -21.37
N ALA A 151 -7.52 9.24 -20.31
CA ALA A 151 -8.91 8.78 -20.39
C ALA A 151 -9.86 9.92 -20.78
N GLN A 152 -9.65 11.13 -20.26
CA GLN A 152 -10.40 12.33 -20.65
C GLN A 152 -10.18 12.67 -22.13
N GLU A 153 -8.93 12.60 -22.59
CA GLU A 153 -8.57 12.88 -23.97
C GLU A 153 -9.18 11.85 -24.94
N VAL A 154 -9.14 10.56 -24.59
CA VAL A 154 -9.80 9.51 -25.38
C VAL A 154 -11.32 9.73 -25.45
N ASN A 155 -11.94 10.14 -24.35
CA ASN A 155 -13.37 10.45 -24.34
C ASN A 155 -13.69 11.66 -25.24
N ARG A 156 -12.87 12.71 -25.19
CA ARG A 156 -12.99 13.89 -26.06
C ARG A 156 -12.84 13.50 -27.55
N MET A 157 -11.80 12.75 -27.89
CA MET A 157 -11.56 12.28 -29.26
C MET A 157 -12.70 11.39 -29.76
N THR A 158 -13.27 10.54 -28.90
CA THR A 158 -14.41 9.69 -29.25
C THR A 158 -15.64 10.53 -29.56
N ALA A 159 -15.94 11.53 -28.72
CA ALA A 159 -17.05 12.46 -28.95
C ALA A 159 -16.86 13.25 -30.26
N GLU A 160 -15.65 13.73 -30.53
CA GLU A 160 -15.33 14.44 -31.77
C GLU A 160 -15.52 13.55 -33.00
N ARG A 161 -14.99 12.32 -32.99
CA ARG A 161 -15.19 11.34 -34.07
C ARG A 161 -16.65 11.03 -34.31
N GLU A 162 -17.44 10.84 -33.26
CA GLU A 162 -18.89 10.63 -33.42
C GLU A 162 -19.58 11.82 -34.10
N THR A 163 -19.17 13.04 -33.77
CA THR A 163 -19.74 14.24 -34.41
C THR A 163 -19.34 14.34 -35.88
N GLU A 164 -18.09 14.02 -36.21
CA GLU A 164 -17.57 14.02 -37.57
C GLU A 164 -18.23 12.93 -38.42
N ASP A 165 -18.34 11.71 -37.90
CA ASP A 165 -19.04 10.61 -38.56
C ASP A 165 -20.51 10.95 -38.83
N ARG A 166 -21.20 11.58 -37.87
CA ARG A 166 -22.58 12.06 -38.08
C ARG A 166 -22.65 13.11 -39.18
N ARG A 167 -21.70 14.05 -39.24
CA ARG A 167 -21.62 15.06 -40.31
C ARG A 167 -21.33 14.43 -41.66
N ASN A 168 -20.36 13.52 -41.73
CA ASN A 168 -19.97 12.86 -42.96
C ASN A 168 -21.11 11.97 -43.50
N ARG A 169 -21.79 11.21 -42.63
CA ARG A 169 -22.98 10.43 -43.02
C ARG A 169 -24.10 11.32 -43.56
N ARG A 170 -24.33 12.50 -42.98
CA ARG A 170 -25.32 13.45 -43.49
C ARG A 170 -24.92 13.99 -44.86
N ARG A 171 -23.64 14.34 -45.04
CA ARG A 171 -23.08 14.81 -46.31
C ARG A 171 -23.21 13.74 -47.41
N LEU A 172 -22.73 12.53 -47.16
CA LEU A 172 -22.78 11.42 -48.12
C LEU A 172 -24.23 11.11 -48.53
N ARG A 173 -25.18 11.11 -47.58
CA ARG A 173 -26.61 10.94 -47.90
C ARG A 173 -27.11 12.04 -48.84
N GLY A 174 -26.71 13.30 -48.62
CA GLY A 174 -27.05 14.41 -49.50
C GLY A 174 -26.47 14.25 -50.90
N GLU A 175 -25.21 13.84 -51.01
CA GLU A 175 -24.53 13.59 -52.29
C GLU A 175 -25.19 12.43 -53.07
N VAL A 176 -25.54 11.33 -52.40
CA VAL A 176 -26.26 10.20 -53.02
C VAL A 176 -27.66 10.60 -53.51
N LEU A 177 -28.40 11.39 -52.73
CA LEU A 177 -29.71 11.90 -53.15
C LEU A 177 -29.60 12.81 -54.38
N ALA A 178 -28.59 13.68 -54.42
CA ALA A 178 -28.33 14.53 -55.58
C ALA A 178 -27.93 13.71 -56.82
N LEU A 179 -27.08 12.70 -56.65
CA LEU A 179 -26.67 11.81 -57.75
C LEU A 179 -27.86 11.02 -58.31
N ASN A 180 -28.72 10.48 -57.45
CA ASN A 180 -29.94 9.78 -57.89
C ASN A 180 -30.88 10.72 -58.66
N SER A 181 -31.07 11.96 -58.18
CA SER A 181 -31.91 12.95 -58.88
C SER A 181 -31.35 13.29 -60.26
N ALA A 182 -30.03 13.47 -60.37
CA ALA A 182 -29.37 13.72 -61.66
C ALA A 182 -29.44 12.51 -62.60
N LEU A 183 -29.31 11.28 -62.06
CA LEU A 183 -29.47 10.06 -62.83
C LEU A 183 -30.90 9.90 -63.36
N GLU A 184 -31.90 10.15 -62.53
CA GLU A 184 -33.32 10.13 -62.94
C GLU A 184 -33.59 11.12 -64.07
N GLU A 185 -33.05 12.34 -63.97
CA GLU A 185 -33.17 13.36 -65.02
C GLU A 185 -32.51 12.90 -66.33
N GLU A 186 -31.30 12.36 -66.27
CA GLU A 186 -30.56 11.94 -67.46
C GLU A 186 -31.17 10.70 -68.12
N VAL A 187 -31.68 9.76 -67.32
CA VAL A 187 -32.44 8.61 -67.82
C VAL A 187 -33.74 9.07 -68.49
N ALA A 188 -34.46 10.04 -67.90
CA ALA A 188 -35.66 10.59 -68.50
C ALA A 188 -35.37 11.22 -69.89
N LYS A 189 -34.30 12.02 -69.99
CA LYS A 189 -33.84 12.60 -71.28
C LYS A 189 -33.46 11.52 -72.29
N ALA A 190 -32.73 10.48 -71.86
CA ALA A 190 -32.34 9.39 -72.76
C ALA A 190 -33.56 8.62 -73.28
N VAL A 191 -34.56 8.34 -72.43
CA VAL A 191 -35.82 7.70 -72.83
C VAL A 191 -36.59 8.57 -73.81
N GLU A 192 -36.63 9.89 -73.59
CA GLU A 192 -37.27 10.84 -74.51
C GLU A 192 -36.58 10.85 -75.89
N LEU A 193 -35.24 10.90 -75.92
CA LEU A 193 -34.48 10.82 -77.16
C LEU A 193 -34.70 9.50 -77.92
N VAL A 194 -34.74 8.37 -77.20
CA VAL A 194 -35.02 7.06 -77.81
C VAL A 194 -36.43 7.04 -78.40
N LYS A 195 -37.43 7.57 -77.68
CA LYS A 195 -38.81 7.68 -78.18
C LYS A 195 -38.88 8.50 -79.48
N ASP A 196 -38.20 9.64 -79.54
CA ASP A 196 -38.17 10.48 -80.75
C ASP A 196 -37.50 9.77 -81.93
N ARG A 197 -36.42 9.03 -81.69
CA ARG A 197 -35.78 8.22 -82.74
C ARG A 197 -36.66 7.07 -83.22
N VAL A 198 -37.37 6.39 -82.32
CA VAL A 198 -38.32 5.32 -82.68
C VAL A 198 -39.45 5.89 -83.54
N ASN A 199 -40.03 7.03 -83.18
CA ASN A 199 -41.04 7.71 -84.01
C ASN A 199 -40.51 8.04 -85.41
N THR A 200 -39.25 8.46 -85.51
CA THR A 200 -38.60 8.76 -86.80
C THR A 200 -38.42 7.50 -87.66
N VAL A 201 -37.99 6.39 -87.05
CA VAL A 201 -37.86 5.08 -87.72
C VAL A 201 -39.23 4.55 -88.15
N GLU A 202 -40.26 4.66 -87.32
CA GLU A 202 -41.63 4.26 -87.66
C GLU A 202 -42.15 5.04 -88.86
N ASN A 203 -41.97 6.36 -88.87
CA ASN A 203 -42.35 7.20 -90.01
C ASN A 203 -41.59 6.83 -91.29
N SER A 204 -40.29 6.54 -91.18
CA SER A 204 -39.45 6.12 -92.32
C SER A 204 -39.89 4.75 -92.86
N ALA A 205 -40.22 3.81 -91.98
CA ALA A 205 -40.70 2.48 -92.36
C ALA A 205 -42.07 2.54 -93.05
N ARG A 206 -42.98 3.40 -92.57
CA ARG A 206 -44.26 3.67 -93.26
C ARG A 206 -44.05 4.25 -94.66
N ALA A 207 -43.17 5.25 -94.79
CA ALA A 207 -42.85 5.82 -96.09
C ALA A 207 -42.23 4.80 -97.05
N ALA A 208 -41.36 3.92 -96.55
CA ALA A 208 -40.78 2.82 -97.34
C ALA A 208 -41.85 1.81 -97.78
N ALA A 209 -42.79 1.46 -96.90
CA ALA A 209 -43.90 0.57 -97.24
C ALA A 209 -44.80 1.17 -98.33
N ASP A 210 -45.15 2.46 -98.21
CA ASP A 210 -45.95 3.18 -99.22
C ASP A 210 -45.23 3.26 -100.57
N LEU A 211 -43.91 3.49 -100.56
CA LEU A 211 -43.08 3.49 -101.76
C LEU A 211 -43.01 2.11 -102.42
N SER A 212 -42.80 1.05 -101.64
CA SER A 212 -42.81 -0.33 -102.13
C SER A 212 -44.16 -0.71 -102.73
N GLN A 213 -45.26 -0.31 -102.09
CA GLN A 213 -46.60 -0.54 -102.63
C GLN A 213 -46.80 0.18 -103.96
N SER A 214 -46.39 1.45 -104.05
CA SER A 214 -46.46 2.23 -105.28
C SER A 214 -45.61 1.63 -106.40
N ALA A 215 -44.38 1.20 -106.09
CA ALA A 215 -43.49 0.52 -107.04
C ALA A 215 -44.09 -0.81 -107.53
N HIS A 216 -44.73 -1.58 -106.64
CA HIS A 216 -45.44 -2.80 -107.02
C HIS A 216 -46.60 -2.51 -107.98
N THR A 217 -47.41 -1.47 -107.70
CA THR A 217 -48.49 -1.06 -108.61
C THR A 217 -47.95 -0.60 -109.96
N GLN A 218 -46.87 0.17 -109.98
CA GLN A 218 -46.21 0.62 -111.21
C GLN A 218 -45.66 -0.56 -112.03
N ALA A 219 -44.95 -1.49 -111.38
CA ALA A 219 -44.43 -2.69 -112.01
C ALA A 219 -45.54 -3.56 -112.61
N SER A 220 -46.66 -3.71 -111.90
CA SER A 220 -47.85 -4.41 -112.42
C SER A 220 -48.42 -3.72 -113.66
N THR A 221 -48.49 -2.38 -113.66
CA THR A 221 -49.00 -1.60 -114.79
C THR A 221 -48.09 -1.74 -116.02
N VAL A 222 -46.77 -1.67 -115.83
CA VAL A 222 -45.77 -1.87 -116.90
C VAL A 222 -45.82 -3.30 -117.44
N ALA A 223 -45.95 -4.31 -116.57
CA ALA A 223 -46.08 -5.70 -116.99
C ALA A 223 -47.32 -5.90 -117.88
N SER A 224 -48.48 -5.35 -117.50
CA SER A 224 -49.68 -5.40 -118.32
C SER A 224 -49.50 -4.68 -119.67
N ALA A 225 -48.88 -3.50 -119.69
CA ALA A 225 -48.59 -2.78 -120.94
C ALA A 225 -47.61 -3.55 -121.86
N ALA A 226 -46.63 -4.25 -121.28
CA ALA A 226 -45.71 -5.10 -122.03
C ALA A 226 -46.42 -6.33 -122.60
N GLU A 227 -47.31 -7.00 -121.84
CA GLU A 227 -48.15 -8.09 -122.35
C GLU A 227 -49.01 -7.63 -123.53
N GLU A 228 -49.65 -6.47 -123.43
CA GLU A 228 -50.47 -5.88 -124.50
C GLU A 228 -49.64 -5.60 -125.77
N ALA A 229 -48.42 -5.06 -125.62
CA ALA A 229 -47.50 -4.86 -126.74
C ALA A 229 -47.03 -6.17 -127.38
N THR A 230 -46.83 -7.22 -126.58
CA THR A 230 -46.40 -8.55 -127.09
C THR A 230 -47.53 -9.27 -127.83
N ILE A 231 -48.79 -9.01 -127.49
CA ILE A 231 -49.97 -9.52 -128.21
C ILE A 231 -50.17 -8.79 -129.56
N ASN A 232 -49.63 -7.58 -129.70
CA ASN A 232 -49.82 -6.71 -130.87
C ASN A 232 -48.67 -6.79 -131.90
N VAL A 233 -47.78 -7.78 -131.79
CA VAL A 233 -46.70 -8.14 -132.73
C VAL A 233 -46.98 -9.51 -133.32
#